data_AF-M5RUB4-F1
#
_entry.id   AF-M5RUB4-F1
#
_cell.length_a   1.000
_cell.length_b   1.000
_cell.length_c   1.000
_cell.angle_alpha   90.00
_cell.angle_beta   90.00
_cell.angle_gamma   90.00
#
_symmetry.space_group_name_H-M   'P 1'
#
loop_
_entity.id
_entity.type
_entity.pdbx_description
1 polymer ?
#
loop_
_entity_poly.entity_id
_entity_poly.type
_entity_poly.pdbx_seq_one_letter_code
_entity_poly.pdbx_strand_id
1 'polypeptide(L)'
;MTPFDENAFDARKGGETWRKVGLFQPGLAGLEGDTLFLDLDVVLTGPLDDFFAFQPGRFCVIHDWLEKRRAWIPGRDGKVGNTSVFRFHPERHTRVYQHFCDHQAEVLQTFRIEQQYVSRTLLDDLAFWPEQWVCSFKRSCRPLFPLNLIREPYQPSEMRVLAFHGYPLPDQAIAGYQAGVFKSTLPATWLNDHWKDAA
;
A
#
# COMPACT_ATOMS: atom_id res chain seq x y z
N MET A 1 8.24 -21.58 -9.55
CA MET A 1 9.34 -20.74 -10.04
C MET A 1 8.71 -19.47 -10.55
N THR A 2 8.89 -18.38 -9.83
CA THR A 2 8.63 -17.05 -10.35
C THR A 2 9.60 -16.78 -11.52
N PRO A 3 9.28 -15.92 -12.49
CA PRO A 3 10.21 -15.55 -13.57
C PRO A 3 11.26 -14.55 -13.05
N PHE A 4 11.17 -14.19 -11.78
CA PHE A 4 12.06 -13.26 -11.11
C PHE A 4 13.30 -14.03 -10.67
N ASP A 5 14.47 -13.56 -11.09
CA ASP A 5 15.64 -13.70 -10.26
C ASP A 5 15.47 -12.70 -9.09
N GLU A 6 14.83 -13.15 -8.02
CA GLU A 6 14.51 -12.32 -6.86
C GLU A 6 15.76 -11.64 -6.29
N ASN A 7 16.89 -12.37 -6.25
CA ASN A 7 18.16 -11.83 -5.80
C ASN A 7 18.65 -10.67 -6.70
N ALA A 8 18.51 -10.81 -8.03
CA ALA A 8 18.87 -9.75 -8.96
C ALA A 8 17.94 -8.53 -8.85
N PHE A 9 16.67 -8.72 -8.47
CA PHE A 9 15.76 -7.63 -8.18
C PHE A 9 16.14 -6.92 -6.89
N ASP A 10 16.30 -7.64 -5.77
CA ASP A 10 16.62 -7.03 -4.48
C ASP A 10 17.97 -6.32 -4.46
N ALA A 11 18.90 -6.72 -5.32
CA ALA A 11 20.17 -6.03 -5.50
C ALA A 11 19.99 -4.58 -6.02
N ARG A 12 18.84 -4.28 -6.66
CA ARG A 12 18.49 -2.93 -7.10
C ARG A 12 17.75 -2.22 -5.98
N LYS A 13 18.08 -0.94 -5.76
CA LYS A 13 17.35 -0.11 -4.79
C LYS A 13 15.86 -0.02 -5.17
N GLY A 14 14.98 -0.53 -4.31
CA GLY A 14 13.54 -0.57 -4.55
C GLY A 14 13.08 -1.77 -5.39
N GLY A 15 13.98 -2.67 -5.76
CA GLY A 15 13.67 -3.87 -6.53
C GLY A 15 12.80 -4.87 -5.76
N GLU A 16 12.89 -4.87 -4.42
CA GLU A 16 12.05 -5.67 -3.53
C GLU A 16 10.55 -5.40 -3.71
N THR A 17 10.19 -4.20 -4.17
CA THR A 17 8.78 -3.81 -4.42
C THR A 17 8.17 -4.59 -5.60
N TRP A 18 8.99 -5.03 -6.56
CA TRP A 18 8.53 -5.74 -7.75
C TRP A 18 8.12 -7.19 -7.48
N ARG A 19 8.49 -7.75 -6.32
CA ARG A 19 8.08 -9.10 -5.88
C ARG A 19 6.55 -9.25 -5.84
N LYS A 20 5.82 -8.16 -5.59
CA LYS A 20 4.34 -8.15 -5.57
C LYS A 20 3.72 -8.50 -6.93
N VAL A 21 4.43 -8.36 -8.04
CA VAL A 21 3.94 -8.84 -9.36
C VAL A 21 3.72 -10.36 -9.33
N GLY A 22 4.50 -11.10 -8.54
CA GLY A 22 4.32 -12.55 -8.33
C GLY A 22 2.97 -12.92 -7.71
N LEU A 23 2.30 -11.99 -7.03
CA LEU A 23 0.97 -12.22 -6.46
C LEU A 23 -0.10 -12.47 -7.54
N PHE A 24 0.17 -12.06 -8.78
CA PHE A 24 -0.72 -12.22 -9.93
C PHE A 24 -0.38 -13.47 -10.76
N GLN A 25 0.54 -14.33 -10.29
CA GLN A 25 0.88 -15.56 -10.98
C GLN A 25 -0.34 -16.49 -11.08
N PRO A 26 -0.65 -17.04 -12.27
CA PRO A 26 -1.73 -18.02 -12.41
C PRO A 26 -1.53 -19.22 -11.47
N GLY A 27 -2.58 -19.59 -10.74
CA GLY A 27 -2.57 -20.72 -9.81
C GLY A 27 -1.76 -20.50 -8.54
N LEU A 28 -1.40 -19.25 -8.21
CA LEU A 28 -0.66 -18.93 -6.99
C LEU A 28 -1.35 -19.49 -5.75
N ALA A 29 -0.66 -20.39 -5.04
CA ALA A 29 -1.08 -21.00 -3.78
C ALA A 29 -2.51 -21.60 -3.77
N GLY A 30 -3.07 -21.92 -4.94
CA GLY A 30 -4.46 -22.37 -5.05
C GLY A 30 -5.49 -21.34 -4.57
N LEU A 31 -5.15 -20.05 -4.64
CA LEU A 31 -6.06 -18.96 -4.28
C LEU A 31 -7.22 -18.88 -5.29
N GLU A 32 -8.43 -18.77 -4.77
CA GLU A 32 -9.67 -18.67 -5.54
C GLU A 32 -10.48 -17.46 -5.06
N GLY A 33 -11.24 -16.84 -5.95
CA GLY A 33 -12.11 -15.71 -5.63
C GLY A 33 -11.36 -14.43 -5.27
N ASP A 34 -12.09 -13.45 -4.72
CA ASP A 34 -11.51 -12.19 -4.28
C ASP A 34 -10.52 -12.41 -3.13
N THR A 35 -9.27 -12.01 -3.34
CA THR A 35 -8.15 -12.17 -2.40
C THR A 35 -7.67 -10.81 -1.93
N LEU A 36 -7.55 -10.62 -0.61
CA LEU A 36 -7.01 -9.41 0.00
C LEU A 36 -5.54 -9.60 0.37
N PHE A 37 -4.68 -8.73 -0.15
CA PHE A 37 -3.28 -8.63 0.22
C PHE A 37 -3.07 -7.48 1.22
N LEU A 38 -2.20 -7.73 2.21
CA LEU A 38 -1.75 -6.74 3.19
C LEU A 38 -0.22 -6.82 3.30
N ASP A 39 0.45 -5.67 3.29
CA ASP A 39 1.86 -5.58 3.65
C ASP A 39 2.07 -5.95 5.13
N LEU A 40 3.30 -6.34 5.48
CA LEU A 40 3.66 -6.71 6.86
C LEU A 40 3.77 -5.51 7.81
N ASP A 41 3.78 -4.29 7.28
CA ASP A 41 3.88 -3.03 8.04
C ASP A 41 2.54 -2.31 8.16
N VAL A 42 1.44 -3.07 8.30
CA VAL A 42 0.11 -2.51 8.55
C VAL A 42 -0.44 -2.93 9.91
N VAL A 43 -1.31 -2.09 10.46
CA VAL A 43 -2.05 -2.38 11.70
C VAL A 43 -3.53 -2.41 11.37
N LEU A 44 -4.21 -3.50 11.77
CA LEU A 44 -5.66 -3.63 11.64
C LEU A 44 -6.33 -2.88 12.78
N THR A 45 -7.26 -1.98 12.46
CA THR A 45 -7.99 -1.17 13.43
C THR A 45 -9.50 -1.33 13.35
N GLY A 46 -9.99 -2.15 12.41
CA GLY A 46 -11.41 -2.41 12.20
C GLY A 46 -11.66 -3.65 11.33
N PRO A 47 -12.93 -3.97 11.05
CA PRO A 47 -13.32 -5.17 10.31
C PRO A 47 -12.93 -5.10 8.83
N LEU A 48 -12.60 -6.27 8.27
CA LEU A 48 -12.11 -6.41 6.90
C LEU A 48 -13.18 -6.80 5.87
N ASP A 49 -14.38 -7.17 6.31
CA ASP A 49 -15.47 -7.67 5.47
C ASP A 49 -15.82 -6.72 4.32
N ASP A 50 -15.80 -5.42 4.60
CA ASP A 50 -16.14 -4.38 3.62
C ASP A 50 -15.14 -4.31 2.46
N PHE A 51 -13.88 -4.73 2.65
CA PHE A 51 -12.91 -4.82 1.54
C PHE A 51 -13.33 -5.88 0.51
N PHE A 52 -14.00 -6.95 0.93
CA PHE A 52 -14.53 -7.99 0.04
C PHE A 52 -15.89 -7.60 -0.55
N ALA A 53 -16.74 -6.90 0.20
CA ALA A 53 -18.05 -6.45 -0.28
C ALA A 53 -17.98 -5.28 -1.29
N PHE A 54 -16.94 -4.45 -1.24
CA PHE A 54 -16.82 -3.27 -2.09
C PHE A 54 -16.47 -3.63 -3.55
N GLN A 55 -17.39 -3.40 -4.50
CA GLN A 55 -17.18 -3.63 -5.94
C GLN A 55 -16.55 -5.00 -6.28
N PRO A 56 -17.20 -6.12 -5.91
CA PRO A 56 -16.60 -7.47 -5.98
C PRO A 56 -16.07 -7.83 -7.37
N GLY A 57 -14.98 -8.60 -7.39
CA GLY A 57 -14.31 -9.05 -8.61
C GLY A 57 -13.44 -8.01 -9.33
N ARG A 58 -13.49 -6.74 -8.91
CA ARG A 58 -12.61 -5.68 -9.42
C ARG A 58 -11.28 -5.63 -8.66
N PHE A 59 -10.23 -5.13 -9.31
CA PHE A 59 -9.02 -4.73 -8.60
C PHE A 59 -9.28 -3.48 -7.73
N CYS A 60 -9.31 -3.67 -6.41
CA CYS A 60 -9.54 -2.58 -5.46
C CYS A 60 -8.28 -2.28 -4.66
N VAL A 61 -7.99 -0.99 -4.47
CA VAL A 61 -6.76 -0.55 -3.80
C VAL A 61 -6.99 0.80 -3.15
N ILE A 62 -6.22 1.16 -2.13
CA ILE A 62 -6.25 2.53 -1.62
C ILE A 62 -5.50 3.46 -2.58
N HIS A 63 -6.00 4.68 -2.78
CA HIS A 63 -5.31 5.66 -3.62
C HIS A 63 -3.97 6.07 -2.97
N ASP A 64 -2.86 6.02 -3.72
CA ASP A 64 -1.59 6.53 -3.22
C ASP A 64 -1.65 8.03 -2.87
N TRP A 65 -1.36 8.35 -1.61
CA TRP A 65 -1.47 9.71 -1.09
C TRP A 65 -0.57 10.72 -1.80
N LEU A 66 0.59 10.29 -2.29
CA LEU A 66 1.56 11.18 -2.93
C LEU A 66 1.22 11.43 -4.39
N GLU A 67 0.85 10.37 -5.12
CA GLU A 67 0.38 10.47 -6.50
C GLU A 67 -0.92 11.25 -6.57
N LYS A 68 -1.87 11.00 -5.66
CA LYS A 68 -3.10 11.81 -5.52
C LYS A 68 -2.79 13.30 -5.38
N ARG A 69 -1.92 13.65 -4.43
CA ARG A 69 -1.55 15.04 -4.15
C ARG A 69 -0.81 15.70 -5.31
N ARG A 70 -0.18 14.91 -6.17
CA ARG A 70 0.60 15.36 -7.33
C ARG A 70 -0.17 15.28 -8.65
N ALA A 71 -1.46 14.92 -8.62
CA ALA A 71 -2.31 14.81 -9.81
C ALA A 71 -2.45 16.12 -10.60
N TRP A 72 -2.20 17.28 -9.98
CA TRP A 72 -2.21 18.58 -10.65
C TRP A 72 -0.94 18.88 -11.45
N ILE A 73 0.12 18.08 -11.30
CA ILE A 73 1.38 18.26 -12.02
C ILE A 73 1.22 17.74 -13.46
N PRO A 74 1.62 18.50 -14.50
CA PRO A 74 1.53 18.06 -15.89
C PRO A 74 2.18 16.68 -16.10
N GLY A 75 1.47 15.80 -16.80
CA GLY A 75 1.91 14.41 -17.07
C GLY A 75 1.60 13.42 -15.95
N ARG A 76 0.89 13.82 -14.88
CA ARG A 76 0.36 12.91 -13.85
C ARG A 76 -1.16 12.91 -13.88
N ASP A 77 -1.75 11.74 -13.75
CA ASP A 77 -3.21 11.57 -13.67
C ASP A 77 -3.70 11.24 -12.25
N GLY A 78 -2.77 10.93 -11.34
CA GLY A 78 -3.10 10.47 -9.99
C GLY A 78 -3.91 9.18 -10.01
N LYS A 79 -3.76 8.30 -11.00
CA LYS A 79 -4.48 7.01 -11.03
C LYS A 79 -3.59 5.86 -10.59
N VAL A 80 -2.98 6.02 -9.43
CA VAL A 80 -2.05 5.04 -8.85
C VAL A 80 -2.53 4.63 -7.46
N GLY A 81 -2.70 3.33 -7.27
CA GLY A 81 -2.99 2.75 -5.97
C GLY A 81 -1.72 2.52 -5.16
N ASN A 82 -1.81 2.67 -3.85
CA ASN A 82 -0.79 2.19 -2.93
C ASN A 82 -1.10 0.74 -2.57
N THR A 83 -0.17 -0.15 -2.88
CA THR A 83 -0.28 -1.60 -2.71
C THR A 83 0.12 -2.10 -1.31
N SER A 84 0.06 -1.26 -0.27
CA SER A 84 0.13 -1.76 1.11
C SER A 84 -1.11 -2.52 1.52
N VAL A 85 -2.26 -2.20 0.92
CA VAL A 85 -3.44 -3.04 0.96
C VAL A 85 -4.09 -2.98 -0.42
N PHE A 86 -4.39 -4.15 -0.99
CA PHE A 86 -5.17 -4.23 -2.22
C PHE A 86 -5.90 -5.56 -2.30
N ARG A 87 -7.02 -5.58 -3.02
CA ARG A 87 -7.77 -6.79 -3.33
C ARG A 87 -7.71 -7.07 -4.82
N PHE A 88 -7.48 -8.33 -5.15
CA PHE A 88 -7.40 -8.81 -6.53
C PHE A 88 -8.08 -10.17 -6.62
N HIS A 89 -8.56 -10.49 -7.82
CA HIS A 89 -8.98 -11.84 -8.18
C HIS A 89 -7.84 -12.55 -8.94
N PRO A 90 -7.28 -13.66 -8.43
CA PRO A 90 -6.09 -14.30 -8.98
C PRO A 90 -6.30 -14.82 -10.40
N GLU A 91 -7.50 -15.29 -10.73
CA GLU A 91 -7.83 -15.77 -12.08
C GLU A 91 -8.09 -14.64 -13.11
N ARG A 92 -8.55 -13.46 -12.67
CA ARG A 92 -8.93 -12.37 -13.59
C ARG A 92 -7.79 -11.41 -13.87
N HIS A 93 -6.89 -11.24 -12.90
CA HIS A 93 -5.81 -10.26 -12.98
C HIS A 93 -4.46 -10.88 -13.38
N THR A 94 -4.44 -12.10 -13.91
CA THR A 94 -3.22 -12.78 -14.38
C THR A 94 -2.44 -11.98 -15.41
N ARG A 95 -3.11 -11.09 -16.15
CA ARG A 95 -2.48 -10.23 -17.16
C ARG A 95 -1.37 -9.35 -16.61
N VAL A 96 -1.41 -8.99 -15.31
CA VAL A 96 -0.31 -8.26 -14.64
C VAL A 96 0.96 -9.10 -14.66
N TYR A 97 0.86 -10.37 -14.32
CA TYR A 97 2.02 -11.26 -14.31
C TYR A 97 2.46 -11.61 -15.74
N GLN A 98 1.52 -11.95 -16.62
CA GLN A 98 1.82 -12.37 -18.01
C GLN A 98 2.50 -11.25 -18.80
N HIS A 99 1.93 -10.05 -18.80
CA HIS A 99 2.54 -8.90 -19.48
C HIS A 99 3.92 -8.57 -18.91
N PHE A 100 4.11 -8.71 -17.60
CA PHE A 100 5.42 -8.47 -17.00
C PHE A 100 6.46 -9.49 -17.50
N CYS A 101 6.09 -10.77 -17.61
CA CYS A 101 6.97 -11.80 -18.14
C CYS A 101 7.38 -11.53 -19.59
N ASP A 102 6.42 -11.14 -20.43
CA ASP A 102 6.64 -10.93 -21.86
C ASP A 102 7.41 -9.64 -22.17
N HIS A 103 7.29 -8.62 -21.31
CA HIS A 103 7.78 -7.26 -21.56
C HIS A 103 8.62 -6.69 -20.41
N GLN A 104 9.30 -7.55 -19.65
CA GLN A 104 10.00 -7.17 -18.41
C GLN A 104 10.93 -5.97 -18.58
N ALA A 105 11.79 -5.98 -19.60
CA ALA A 105 12.77 -4.91 -19.81
C ALA A 105 12.10 -3.55 -20.08
N GLU A 106 11.04 -3.53 -20.89
CA GLU A 106 10.25 -2.32 -21.18
C GLU A 106 9.55 -1.82 -19.91
N VAL A 107 8.87 -2.71 -19.19
CA VAL A 107 8.14 -2.35 -17.96
C VAL A 107 9.08 -1.70 -16.95
N LEU A 108 10.27 -2.26 -16.75
CA LEU A 108 11.26 -1.71 -15.81
C LEU A 108 11.89 -0.39 -16.28
N GLN A 109 11.85 -0.09 -17.58
CA GLN A 109 12.27 1.20 -18.12
C GLN A 109 11.16 2.25 -17.99
N THR A 110 9.90 1.85 -18.20
CA THR A 110 8.74 2.76 -18.19
C THR A 110 8.29 3.13 -16.80
N PHE A 111 8.27 2.17 -15.88
CA PHE A 111 7.69 2.34 -14.54
C PHE A 111 8.77 2.34 -13.47
N ARG A 112 8.66 3.29 -12.54
CA ARG A 112 9.64 3.44 -11.46
C ARG A 112 9.43 2.42 -10.33
N ILE A 113 8.17 2.09 -10.06
CA ILE A 113 7.73 1.21 -8.98
C ILE A 113 6.58 0.33 -9.47
N GLU A 114 6.40 -0.84 -8.86
CA GLU A 114 5.39 -1.81 -9.29
C GLU A 114 3.96 -1.25 -9.19
N GLN A 115 3.68 -0.40 -8.21
CA GLN A 115 2.35 0.18 -7.99
C GLN A 115 1.83 0.94 -9.21
N GLN A 116 2.73 1.65 -9.90
CA GLN A 116 2.42 2.36 -11.14
C GLN A 116 2.13 1.38 -12.26
N TYR A 117 2.93 0.32 -12.36
CA TYR A 117 2.75 -0.73 -13.35
C TYR A 117 1.40 -1.44 -13.15
N VAL A 118 1.13 -1.97 -11.95
CA VAL A 118 -0.11 -2.69 -11.63
C VAL A 118 -1.33 -1.81 -11.86
N SER A 119 -1.33 -0.58 -11.35
CA SER A 119 -2.46 0.35 -11.54
C SER A 119 -2.69 0.69 -13.01
N ARG A 120 -1.62 0.81 -13.81
CA ARG A 120 -1.71 1.09 -15.24
C ARG A 120 -2.21 -0.11 -16.04
N THR A 121 -1.72 -1.30 -15.75
CA THR A 121 -2.15 -2.56 -16.37
C THR A 121 -3.59 -2.92 -16.00
N LEU A 122 -4.06 -2.47 -14.83
CA LEU A 122 -5.42 -2.70 -14.35
C LEU A 122 -6.34 -1.48 -14.45
N LEU A 123 -5.98 -0.46 -15.22
CA LEU A 123 -6.66 0.85 -15.19
C LEU A 123 -8.17 0.79 -15.53
N ASP A 124 -8.55 -0.07 -16.48
CA ASP A 124 -9.93 -0.35 -16.90
C ASP A 124 -10.76 -1.05 -15.80
N ASP A 125 -10.11 -1.74 -14.86
CA ASP A 125 -10.76 -2.46 -13.77
C ASP A 125 -10.46 -1.89 -12.37
N LEU A 126 -9.58 -0.88 -12.29
CA LEU A 126 -9.17 -0.22 -11.05
C LEU A 126 -10.35 0.46 -10.35
N ALA A 127 -10.49 0.18 -9.06
CA ALA A 127 -11.37 0.90 -8.16
C ALA A 127 -10.61 1.35 -6.89
N PHE A 128 -10.82 2.59 -6.48
CA PHE A 128 -10.27 3.09 -5.22
C PHE A 128 -11.27 2.88 -4.08
N TRP A 129 -10.80 2.35 -2.96
CA TRP A 129 -11.60 2.31 -1.73
C TRP A 129 -11.84 3.72 -1.17
N PRO A 130 -12.87 3.89 -0.31
CA PRO A 130 -13.01 5.08 0.49
C PRO A 130 -11.71 5.41 1.25
N GLU A 131 -11.29 6.68 1.18
CA GLU A 131 -9.98 7.11 1.70
C GLU A 131 -9.82 6.92 3.20
N GLN A 132 -10.92 6.82 3.92
CA GLN A 132 -10.91 6.63 5.35
C GLN A 132 -10.60 5.19 5.76
N TRP A 133 -10.87 4.19 4.89
CA TRP A 133 -10.70 2.78 5.21
C TRP A 133 -9.24 2.39 5.41
N VAL A 134 -8.36 2.89 4.55
CA VAL A 134 -6.92 2.68 4.65
C VAL A 134 -6.24 4.02 4.80
N CYS A 135 -5.69 4.26 5.98
CA CYS A 135 -5.02 5.51 6.31
C CYS A 135 -3.52 5.30 6.40
N SER A 136 -2.75 6.35 6.10
CA SER A 136 -1.31 6.35 6.33
C SER A 136 -1.02 7.04 7.65
N PHE A 137 -0.17 6.46 8.50
CA PHE A 137 0.16 7.09 9.78
C PHE A 137 0.72 8.50 9.60
N LYS A 138 1.61 8.72 8.64
CA LYS A 138 2.28 10.01 8.42
C LYS A 138 1.45 11.03 7.66
N ARG A 139 0.38 10.60 6.98
CA ARG A 139 -0.44 11.45 6.11
C ARG A 139 -1.83 11.71 6.69
N SER A 140 -2.40 10.72 7.35
CA SER A 140 -3.76 10.76 7.89
C SER A 140 -3.77 11.02 9.39
N CYS A 141 -2.96 10.31 10.18
CA CYS A 141 -3.01 10.36 11.64
C CYS A 141 -2.12 11.47 12.24
N ARG A 142 -0.88 11.55 11.77
CA ARG A 142 0.11 12.51 12.29
C ARG A 142 -0.22 13.91 11.80
N PRO A 143 -0.33 14.91 12.69
CA PRO A 143 -0.51 16.30 12.29
C PRO A 143 0.63 16.78 11.38
N LEU A 144 0.38 17.86 10.63
CA LEU A 144 1.43 18.53 9.87
C LEU A 144 2.24 19.46 10.77
N PHE A 145 3.46 19.80 10.35
CA PHE A 145 4.24 20.83 11.02
C PHE A 145 3.52 22.18 11.00
N PRO A 146 3.51 22.94 12.12
CA PRO A 146 4.21 22.68 13.39
C PRO A 146 3.42 21.86 14.43
N LEU A 147 2.17 21.49 14.14
CA LEU A 147 1.29 20.82 15.10
C LEU A 147 1.79 19.43 15.51
N ASN A 148 2.55 18.75 14.68
CA ASN A 148 3.13 17.43 14.98
C ASN A 148 4.06 17.41 16.20
N LEU A 149 4.55 18.58 16.64
CA LEU A 149 5.42 18.73 17.80
C LEU A 149 4.65 18.98 19.11
N ILE A 150 3.37 19.34 19.02
CA ILE A 150 2.56 19.77 20.18
C ILE A 150 1.20 19.07 20.27
N ARG A 151 0.80 18.32 19.24
CA ARG A 151 -0.43 17.54 19.20
C ARG A 151 -0.13 16.09 18.87
N GLU A 152 -0.76 15.20 19.63
CA GLU A 152 -0.67 13.76 19.41
C GLU A 152 -1.35 13.36 18.09
N PRO A 153 -0.87 12.31 17.41
CA PRO A 153 -1.58 11.68 16.30
C PRO A 153 -2.96 11.20 16.75
N TYR A 154 -3.96 11.39 15.91
CA TYR A 154 -5.32 10.95 16.19
C TYR A 154 -5.66 9.69 15.39
N GLN A 155 -6.60 8.91 15.92
CA GLN A 155 -7.19 7.76 15.25
C GLN A 155 -8.40 8.22 14.42
N PRO A 156 -8.41 8.08 13.09
CA PRO A 156 -9.61 8.31 12.28
C PRO A 156 -10.69 7.26 12.58
N SER A 157 -11.96 7.67 12.63
CA SER A 157 -13.07 6.80 13.09
C SER A 157 -13.38 5.63 12.15
N GLU A 158 -13.35 5.86 10.84
CA GLU A 158 -13.71 4.87 9.82
C GLU A 158 -12.51 4.04 9.33
N MET A 159 -11.38 4.13 10.04
CA MET A 159 -10.14 3.45 9.66
C MET A 159 -10.19 1.98 10.01
N ARG A 160 -9.92 1.15 9.00
CA ARG A 160 -9.90 -0.31 9.10
C ARG A 160 -8.48 -0.84 9.06
N VAL A 161 -7.64 -0.20 8.26
CA VAL A 161 -6.21 -0.50 8.17
C VAL A 161 -5.39 0.78 8.24
N LEU A 162 -4.33 0.73 9.02
CA LEU A 162 -3.31 1.77 9.12
C LEU A 162 -2.00 1.28 8.50
N ALA A 163 -1.55 1.95 7.45
CA ALA A 163 -0.31 1.61 6.76
C ALA A 163 0.90 2.42 7.30
N PHE A 164 2.00 1.72 7.57
CA PHE A 164 3.28 2.31 8.00
C PHE A 164 4.34 2.26 6.90
N HIS A 165 4.14 3.02 5.82
CA HIS A 165 5.12 3.08 4.74
C HIS A 165 6.41 3.82 5.16
N GLY A 166 7.38 3.08 5.70
CA GLY A 166 8.66 3.52 6.28
C GLY A 166 8.53 4.23 7.64
N TYR A 167 9.56 4.91 8.12
CA TYR A 167 9.61 5.50 9.48
C TYR A 167 8.63 6.64 9.85
N PRO A 168 7.96 6.62 11.01
CA PRO A 168 8.17 5.64 12.10
C PRO A 168 7.55 4.27 11.81
N LEU A 169 8.15 3.24 12.40
CA LEU A 169 7.54 1.92 12.55
C LEU A 169 6.41 1.96 13.61
N PRO A 170 5.53 0.95 13.71
CA PRO A 170 4.43 0.96 14.68
C PRO A 170 4.88 1.19 16.14
N ASP A 171 5.89 0.47 16.59
CA ASP A 171 6.50 0.59 17.93
C ASP A 171 7.06 2.00 18.20
N GLN A 172 7.71 2.57 17.19
CA GLN A 172 8.24 3.94 17.27
C GLN A 172 7.14 5.00 17.24
N ALA A 173 6.03 4.74 16.55
CA ALA A 173 4.88 5.62 16.56
C ALA A 173 4.21 5.63 17.94
N ILE A 174 4.10 4.45 18.57
CA ILE A 174 3.61 4.29 19.94
C ILE A 174 4.48 5.07 20.93
N ALA A 175 5.80 4.88 20.88
CA ALA A 175 6.74 5.54 21.79
C ALA A 175 6.92 7.05 21.50
N GLY A 176 6.48 7.51 20.33
CA GLY A 176 6.87 8.80 19.77
C GLY A 176 8.18 8.70 19.00
N TYR A 177 8.28 9.45 17.91
CA TYR A 177 9.41 9.36 16.99
C TYR A 177 10.03 10.72 16.77
N GLN A 178 11.33 10.82 17.03
CA GLN A 178 12.11 12.04 16.82
C GLN A 178 12.94 11.94 15.53
N ALA A 179 12.73 12.89 14.64
CA ALA A 179 13.51 13.09 13.42
C ALA A 179 13.58 14.60 13.12
N GLY A 180 13.72 14.99 11.86
CA GLY A 180 13.58 16.40 11.47
C GLY A 180 12.20 16.95 11.83
N VAL A 181 12.09 18.26 12.03
CA VAL A 181 10.86 18.92 12.54
C VAL A 181 9.58 18.58 11.77
N PHE A 182 9.67 18.29 10.47
CA PHE A 182 8.53 17.89 9.62
C PHE A 182 8.14 16.40 9.75
N LYS A 183 8.98 15.59 10.40
CA LYS A 183 8.86 14.14 10.46
C LYS A 183 8.67 13.61 11.88
N SER A 184 9.01 14.39 12.89
CA SER A 184 8.78 14.02 14.29
C SER A 184 7.29 13.87 14.59
N THR A 185 6.96 13.10 15.61
CA THR A 185 5.61 12.95 16.13
C THR A 185 5.66 12.75 17.63
N LEU A 186 4.68 13.33 18.33
CA LEU A 186 4.36 12.91 19.69
C LEU A 186 3.85 11.45 19.70
N PRO A 187 3.89 10.77 20.87
CA PRO A 187 3.40 9.39 21.04
C PRO A 187 1.96 9.20 20.53
N ALA A 188 1.72 8.14 19.77
CA ALA A 188 0.39 7.72 19.34
C ALA A 188 -0.10 6.58 20.25
N THR A 189 -0.47 6.92 21.49
CA THR A 189 -0.77 5.95 22.55
C THR A 189 -1.97 5.04 22.23
N TRP A 190 -2.94 5.51 21.45
CA TRP A 190 -4.09 4.73 20.98
C TRP A 190 -3.70 3.51 20.13
N LEU A 191 -2.49 3.49 19.54
CA LEU A 191 -2.01 2.32 18.80
C LEU A 191 -1.79 1.10 19.70
N ASN A 192 -1.57 1.30 21.00
CA ASN A 192 -1.45 0.18 21.96
C ASN A 192 -2.72 -0.67 22.01
N ASP A 193 -3.88 -0.14 21.63
CA ASP A 193 -5.11 -0.92 21.61
C ASP A 193 -5.14 -1.93 20.46
N HIS A 194 -4.40 -1.67 19.38
CA HIS A 194 -4.40 -2.44 18.13
C HIS A 194 -3.09 -3.22 17.89
N TRP A 195 -2.00 -2.79 18.51
CA TRP A 195 -0.67 -3.37 18.38
C TRP A 195 -0.18 -3.86 19.75
N LYS A 196 -0.76 -4.97 20.21
CA LYS A 196 -0.40 -5.65 21.46
C LYS A 196 0.51 -6.82 21.12
N ASP A 197 1.68 -6.86 21.75
CA ASP A 197 2.63 -7.98 21.69
C ASP A 197 3.04 -8.41 20.27
N ALA A 198 3.87 -7.58 19.63
CA ALA A 198 4.90 -8.14 18.75
C ALA A 198 5.99 -8.74 19.65
N ALA A 199 5.68 -9.90 20.25
CA ALA A 199 6.63 -10.71 21.02
C ALA A 199 7.67 -11.36 20.09
#